data_AF-A0A7C4GMC7-F1
#
_entry.id   AF-A0A7C4GMC7-F1
#
_cell.length_a   1.000
_cell.length_b   1.000
_cell.length_c   1.000
_cell.angle_alpha   90.00
_cell.angle_beta   90.00
_cell.angle_gamma   90.00
#
_symmetry.space_group_name_H-M   'P 1'
#
loop_
_entity.id
_entity.type
_entity.pdbx_description
1 polymer ?
#
loop_
_entity_poly.entity_id
_entity_poly.type
_entity_poly.pdbx_seq_one_letter_code
_entity_poly.pdbx_strand_id
1 'polypeptide(L)'
;MERILSSEEGEKFELTLEPEEAYGNYDRSKVKVFSIKRLEREGIHPHVGEVIYLDNQRGIIQSVNGGRVTVDFNHPLAGKRLIVDCEVVKKIEDDLEKLRAIVADMFDVSIDDITARWIEDGKAEVQLPPKAYVLRDSYSRKISSLSLIMRHLKGVKAVRFIEEFDIPKSDQKLTS
;
A
#
# COMPACT_ATOMS: atom_id res chain seq x y z
N MET A 1 12.77 7.83 -10.35
CA MET A 1 12.29 6.49 -10.77
C MET A 1 13.20 5.83 -11.81
N GLU A 2 13.83 6.59 -12.71
CA GLU A 2 14.75 6.07 -13.75
C GLU A 2 15.91 5.24 -13.19
N ARG A 3 16.47 5.60 -12.03
CA ARG A 3 17.58 4.86 -11.41
C ARG A 3 17.22 3.40 -11.11
N ILE A 4 16.01 3.15 -10.60
CA ILE A 4 15.51 1.80 -10.30
C ILE A 4 15.42 0.97 -11.60
N LEU A 5 15.00 1.59 -12.70
CA LEU A 5 14.84 0.91 -13.99
C LEU A 5 16.18 0.49 -14.62
N SER A 6 17.27 1.19 -14.28
CA SER A 6 18.61 0.91 -14.79
C SER A 6 19.48 0.03 -13.88
N SER A 7 19.00 -0.29 -12.68
CA SER A 7 19.79 -1.01 -11.68
C SER A 7 19.68 -2.52 -11.83
N GLU A 8 20.76 -3.22 -11.50
CA GLU A 8 20.85 -4.68 -11.54
C GLU A 8 20.40 -5.31 -10.22
N GLU A 9 20.07 -6.60 -10.25
CA GLU A 9 19.75 -7.36 -9.04
C GLU A 9 20.93 -7.37 -8.06
N GLY A 10 20.65 -7.12 -6.79
CA GLY A 10 21.62 -6.96 -5.70
C GLY A 10 22.27 -5.57 -5.62
N GLU A 11 22.01 -4.67 -6.57
CA GLU A 11 22.58 -3.31 -6.53
C GLU A 11 21.99 -2.51 -5.36
N LYS A 12 22.89 -1.90 -4.58
CA LYS A 12 22.55 -0.92 -3.55
C LYS A 12 22.91 0.47 -4.03
N PHE A 13 21.98 1.41 -3.90
CA PHE A 13 22.20 2.79 -4.29
C PHE A 13 21.39 3.73 -3.41
N GLU A 14 21.87 4.95 -3.28
CA GLU A 14 21.14 6.03 -2.62
C GLU A 14 20.32 6.80 -3.66
N LEU A 15 19.04 7.04 -3.36
CA LEU A 15 18.18 7.89 -4.16
C LEU A 15 17.84 9.15 -3.36
N THR A 16 18.21 10.29 -3.91
CA THR A 16 17.77 11.59 -3.41
C THR A 16 16.55 12.03 -4.21
N LEU A 17 15.44 12.28 -3.52
CA LEU A 17 14.20 12.81 -4.08
C LEU A 17 14.03 14.25 -3.63
N GLU A 18 13.87 15.16 -4.59
CA GLU A 18 13.48 16.54 -4.27
C GLU A 18 12.03 16.58 -3.76
N PRO A 19 11.63 17.64 -3.01
CA PRO A 19 10.28 17.71 -2.45
C PRO A 19 9.18 17.48 -3.48
N GLU A 20 9.32 18.00 -4.70
CA GLU A 20 8.37 17.83 -5.81
C GLU A 20 8.16 16.37 -6.23
N GLU A 21 9.17 15.53 -6.07
CA GLU A 21 9.16 14.10 -6.43
C GLU A 21 8.72 13.20 -5.27
N ALA A 22 8.58 13.76 -4.06
CA ALA A 22 8.24 13.06 -2.84
C ALA A 22 6.92 13.56 -2.23
N TYR A 23 7.00 14.41 -1.18
CA TYR A 23 5.84 14.86 -0.41
C TYR A 23 5.29 16.24 -0.84
N GLY A 24 5.79 16.75 -1.96
CA GLY A 24 5.49 18.07 -2.49
C GLY A 24 6.27 19.19 -1.81
N ASN A 25 6.24 20.36 -2.46
CA ASN A 25 6.74 21.59 -1.89
C ASN A 25 5.93 22.05 -0.68
N TYR A 26 6.61 22.73 0.24
CA TYR A 26 5.94 23.41 1.34
C TYR A 26 5.11 24.58 0.80
N ASP A 27 3.81 24.52 1.02
CA ASP A 27 2.88 25.50 0.51
C ASP A 27 2.40 26.41 1.65
N ARG A 28 2.80 27.68 1.61
CA ARG A 28 2.40 28.68 2.60
C ARG A 28 0.90 28.95 2.60
N SER A 29 0.20 28.71 1.49
CA SER A 29 -1.26 28.87 1.41
C SER A 29 -2.02 27.81 2.20
N LYS A 30 -1.37 26.68 2.50
CA LYS A 30 -1.89 25.63 3.39
C LYS A 30 -1.70 25.94 4.87
N VAL A 31 -1.08 27.06 5.21
CA VAL A 31 -1.06 27.59 6.58
C VAL A 31 -2.23 28.55 6.73
N LYS A 32 -3.23 28.17 7.52
CA LYS A 32 -4.47 28.94 7.68
C LYS A 32 -4.64 29.38 9.13
N VAL A 33 -5.28 30.53 9.30
CA VAL A 33 -5.61 31.08 10.61
C VAL A 33 -7.09 30.92 10.87
N PHE A 34 -7.44 30.38 12.03
CA PHE A 34 -8.80 30.24 12.50
C PHE A 34 -9.00 30.95 13.83
N SER A 35 -10.25 31.28 14.16
CA SER A 35 -10.59 31.70 15.52
C SER A 35 -10.68 30.48 16.44
N ILE A 36 -10.26 30.64 17.69
CA ILE A 36 -10.37 29.59 18.72
C ILE A 36 -11.82 29.10 18.86
N LYS A 37 -12.78 30.03 18.80
CA LYS A 37 -14.23 29.74 18.83
C LYS A 37 -14.72 28.87 17.66
N ARG A 38 -14.03 28.87 16.51
CA ARG A 38 -14.36 27.95 15.41
C ARG A 38 -13.94 26.54 15.79
N LEU A 39 -12.71 26.37 16.26
CA LEU A 39 -12.16 25.07 16.62
C LEU A 39 -12.94 24.45 17.80
N GLU A 40 -13.28 25.25 18.81
CA GLU A 40 -14.10 24.78 19.94
C GLU A 40 -15.49 24.29 19.52
N ARG A 41 -16.10 24.91 18.50
CA ARG A 41 -17.40 24.46 17.95
C ARG A 41 -17.30 23.10 17.25
N GLU A 42 -16.11 22.75 16.76
CA GLU A 42 -15.78 21.44 16.19
C GLU A 42 -15.27 20.46 17.27
N GLY A 43 -15.33 20.84 18.55
CA GLY A 43 -14.85 20.03 19.68
C GLY A 43 -13.32 19.96 19.81
N ILE A 44 -12.60 20.87 19.16
CA ILE A 44 -11.14 20.92 19.16
C ILE A 44 -10.66 21.94 20.19
N HIS A 45 -9.86 21.50 21.15
CA HIS A 45 -9.16 22.36 22.11
C HIS A 45 -7.71 22.54 21.68
N PRO A 46 -7.33 23.68 21.08
CA PRO A 46 -6.08 23.77 20.34
C PRO A 46 -4.85 23.90 21.25
N HIS A 47 -3.91 22.96 21.14
CA HIS A 47 -2.58 23.05 21.74
C HIS A 47 -1.48 23.11 20.67
N VAL A 48 -0.43 23.89 20.90
CA VAL A 48 0.71 23.99 19.96
C VAL A 48 1.40 22.64 19.80
N GLY A 49 1.64 22.24 18.55
CA GLY A 49 2.22 20.95 18.17
C GLY A 49 1.20 19.82 18.02
N GLU A 50 -0.06 20.03 18.42
CA GLU A 50 -1.11 19.03 18.31
C GLU A 50 -1.57 18.82 16.86
N VAL A 51 -1.87 17.56 16.54
CA VAL A 51 -2.46 17.17 15.26
C VAL A 51 -3.97 17.20 15.39
N ILE A 52 -4.62 17.96 14.53
CA ILE A 52 -6.07 18.08 14.47
C ILE A 52 -6.60 17.64 13.11
N TYR A 53 -7.88 17.29 13.07
CA TYR A 53 -8.61 17.04 11.82
C TYR A 53 -9.70 18.11 11.68
N LEU A 54 -9.60 18.93 10.65
CA LEU A 54 -10.56 20.00 10.36
C LEU A 54 -10.91 19.96 8.88
N ASP A 55 -12.21 20.02 8.56
CA ASP A 55 -12.71 19.95 7.18
C ASP A 55 -12.16 18.71 6.41
N ASN A 56 -12.07 17.56 7.08
CA ASN A 56 -11.45 16.31 6.59
C ASN A 56 -9.96 16.43 6.22
N GLN A 57 -9.27 17.48 6.66
CA GLN A 57 -7.84 17.66 6.48
C GLN A 57 -7.10 17.52 7.80
N ARG A 58 -6.01 16.76 7.79
CA ARG A 58 -5.06 16.69 8.91
C ARG A 58 -4.22 17.96 8.94
N GLY A 59 -4.18 18.66 10.06
CA GLY A 59 -3.35 19.85 10.27
C GLY A 59 -2.59 19.80 11.59
N ILE A 60 -1.53 20.58 11.71
CA ILE A 60 -0.73 20.73 12.93
C ILE A 60 -0.87 22.16 13.43
N ILE A 61 -1.19 22.34 14.71
CA ILE A 61 -1.28 23.67 15.31
C ILE A 61 0.13 24.25 15.48
N GLN A 62 0.42 25.33 14.78
CA GLN A 62 1.71 26.03 14.83
C GLN A 62 1.76 27.06 15.97
N SER A 63 0.64 27.73 16.25
CA SER A 63 0.57 28.74 17.31
C SER A 63 -0.86 29.03 17.76
N VAL A 64 -1.00 29.46 19.01
CA VAL A 64 -2.26 29.94 19.60
C VAL A 64 -1.98 31.30 20.24
N ASN A 65 -2.43 32.38 19.60
CA ASN A 65 -2.13 33.76 20.01
C ASN A 65 -3.39 34.63 19.98
N GLY A 66 -3.77 35.22 21.11
CA GLY A 66 -4.87 36.19 21.19
C GLY A 66 -6.20 35.67 20.61
N GLY A 67 -6.52 34.39 20.85
CA GLY A 67 -7.72 33.74 20.32
C GLY A 67 -7.67 33.38 18.83
N ARG A 68 -6.52 33.55 18.17
CA ARG A 68 -6.26 33.06 16.81
C ARG A 68 -5.37 31.84 16.87
N VAL A 69 -5.69 30.85 16.05
CA VAL A 69 -4.96 29.58 15.95
C VAL A 69 -4.45 29.44 14.53
N THR A 70 -3.15 29.30 14.39
CA THR A 70 -2.52 29.03 13.09
C THR A 70 -2.35 27.53 12.95
N VAL A 71 -2.90 26.98 11.87
CA VAL A 71 -2.87 25.54 11.56
C VAL A 71 -2.16 25.33 10.23
N ASP A 72 -1.19 24.44 10.22
CA ASP A 72 -0.45 24.03 9.03
C ASP A 72 -1.00 22.72 8.49
N PHE A 73 -1.55 22.74 7.28
CA PHE A 73 -2.10 21.58 6.57
C PHE A 73 -1.12 20.96 5.58
N ASN A 74 0.16 21.34 5.59
CA ASN A 74 1.18 20.67 4.80
C ASN A 74 1.40 19.23 5.27
N HIS A 75 1.86 18.37 4.35
CA HIS A 75 2.41 17.08 4.75
C HIS A 75 3.60 17.32 5.70
N PRO A 76 3.80 16.52 6.77
CA PRO A 76 4.90 16.73 7.72
C PRO A 76 6.30 16.79 7.11
N LEU A 77 6.48 16.16 5.95
CA LEU A 77 7.74 16.12 5.17
C LEU A 77 7.74 17.05 3.95
N ALA A 78 6.74 17.92 3.80
CA ALA A 78 6.69 18.86 2.68
C ALA A 78 7.88 19.82 2.69
N GLY A 79 8.45 20.08 1.51
CA GLY A 79 9.66 20.90 1.35
C GLY A 79 10.93 20.25 1.90
N LYS A 80 10.89 18.99 2.33
CA LYS A 80 12.08 18.22 2.71
C LYS A 80 12.51 17.33 1.55
N ARG A 81 13.81 17.35 1.26
CA ARG A 81 14.46 16.35 0.42
C ARG A 81 14.49 15.02 1.18
N LEU A 82 14.13 13.95 0.48
CA LEU A 82 14.20 12.60 1.03
C LEU A 82 15.42 11.88 0.47
N ILE A 83 16.21 11.29 1.35
CA ILE A 83 17.33 10.42 0.98
C ILE A 83 16.91 9.01 1.39
N VAL A 84 16.88 8.09 0.42
CA VAL A 84 16.53 6.69 0.67
C VAL A 84 17.64 5.78 0.19
N ASP A 85 18.04 4.84 1.04
CA ASP A 85 18.88 3.72 0.67
C ASP A 85 18.00 2.65 0.02
N CYS A 86 18.30 2.33 -1.23
CA CYS A 86 17.58 1.32 -2.00
C CYS A 86 18.47 0.11 -2.25
N GLU A 87 17.85 -1.07 -2.27
CA GLU A 87 18.46 -2.32 -2.69
C GLU A 87 17.51 -3.03 -3.65
N VAL A 88 17.99 -3.36 -4.84
CA VAL A 88 17.22 -4.16 -5.80
C VAL A 88 17.31 -5.62 -5.38
N VAL A 89 16.29 -6.11 -4.68
CA VAL A 89 16.32 -7.48 -4.14
C VAL A 89 16.24 -8.54 -5.25
N LYS A 90 15.37 -8.31 -6.25
CA LYS A 90 15.16 -9.28 -7.33
C LYS A 90 14.59 -8.62 -8.58
N LYS A 91 15.04 -9.06 -9.77
CA LYS A 91 14.42 -8.71 -11.05
C LYS A 91 13.61 -9.89 -11.59
N ILE A 92 12.30 -9.74 -11.65
CA ILE A 92 11.40 -10.82 -12.05
C ILE A 92 11.15 -10.79 -13.56
N GLU A 93 11.80 -11.71 -14.29
CA GLU A 93 11.69 -11.81 -15.75
C GLU A 93 10.78 -12.96 -16.22
N ASP A 94 10.69 -14.04 -15.46
CA ASP A 94 9.85 -15.20 -15.78
C ASP A 94 8.35 -14.87 -15.60
N ASP A 95 7.52 -15.28 -16.57
CA ASP A 95 6.09 -14.96 -16.57
C ASP A 95 5.30 -15.67 -15.47
N LEU A 96 5.70 -16.88 -15.06
CA LEU A 96 5.10 -17.60 -13.94
C LEU A 96 5.47 -16.92 -12.62
N GLU A 97 6.70 -16.45 -12.49
CA GLU A 97 7.13 -15.71 -11.31
C GLU A 97 6.47 -14.32 -11.22
N LYS A 98 6.32 -13.61 -12.34
CA LYS A 98 5.52 -12.38 -12.41
C LYS A 98 4.08 -12.63 -12.00
N LEU A 99 3.48 -13.75 -12.44
CA LEU A 99 2.13 -14.15 -12.01
C LEU A 99 2.08 -14.31 -10.49
N ARG A 100 3.04 -15.02 -9.89
CA ARG A 100 3.12 -15.17 -8.42
C ARG A 100 3.27 -13.82 -7.73
N ALA A 101 4.15 -12.95 -8.23
CA ALA A 101 4.40 -11.63 -7.66
C ALA A 101 3.15 -10.73 -7.69
N ILE A 102 2.45 -10.67 -8.82
CA ILE A 102 1.19 -9.90 -8.95
C ILE A 102 0.15 -10.38 -7.93
N VAL A 103 -0.01 -11.70 -7.79
CA VAL A 103 -0.98 -12.26 -6.84
C VAL A 103 -0.53 -12.03 -5.40
N ALA A 104 0.75 -12.23 -5.08
CA ALA A 104 1.28 -12.01 -3.74
C ALA A 104 1.04 -10.55 -3.26
N ASP A 105 1.37 -9.58 -4.11
CA ASP A 105 1.15 -8.15 -3.87
C ASP A 105 -0.33 -7.82 -3.68
N MET A 106 -1.21 -8.31 -4.56
CA MET A 106 -2.66 -8.08 -4.44
C MET A 106 -3.30 -8.69 -3.20
N PHE A 107 -2.65 -9.65 -2.54
CA PHE A 107 -3.16 -10.31 -1.33
C PHE A 107 -2.37 -9.96 -0.07
N ASP A 108 -1.38 -9.06 -0.15
CA ASP A 108 -0.49 -8.70 0.96
C ASP A 108 0.18 -9.94 1.61
N VAL A 109 0.64 -10.89 0.78
CA VAL A 109 1.32 -12.12 1.23
C VAL A 109 2.72 -12.23 0.63
N SER A 110 3.56 -13.09 1.21
CA SER A 110 4.87 -13.36 0.61
C SER A 110 4.70 -14.07 -0.73
N ILE A 111 5.57 -13.77 -1.70
CA ILE A 111 5.63 -14.52 -2.96
C ILE A 111 5.89 -16.00 -2.72
N ASP A 112 6.61 -16.33 -1.64
CA ASP A 112 6.91 -17.72 -1.24
C ASP A 112 5.66 -18.47 -0.75
N ASP A 113 4.63 -17.76 -0.30
CA ASP A 113 3.34 -18.34 0.09
C ASP A 113 2.43 -18.62 -1.13
N ILE A 114 2.79 -18.14 -2.32
CA ILE A 114 2.04 -18.36 -3.56
C ILE A 114 2.69 -19.48 -4.35
N THR A 115 1.96 -20.59 -4.53
CA THR A 115 2.35 -21.65 -5.47
C THR A 115 1.63 -21.44 -6.80
N ALA A 116 2.37 -21.44 -7.91
CA ALA A 116 1.77 -21.35 -9.24
C ALA A 116 2.41 -22.35 -10.21
N ARG A 117 1.63 -22.81 -11.19
CA ARG A 117 2.10 -23.71 -12.26
C ARG A 117 1.35 -23.47 -13.56
N TRP A 118 2.03 -23.69 -14.68
CA TRP A 118 1.35 -23.84 -15.97
C TRP A 118 0.69 -25.21 -16.02
N ILE A 119 -0.55 -25.26 -16.51
CA ILE A 119 -1.30 -26.51 -16.70
C ILE A 119 -1.50 -26.82 -18.19
N GLU A 120 -1.60 -25.80 -19.03
CA GLU A 120 -1.68 -25.88 -20.50
C GLU A 120 -1.09 -24.61 -21.09
N ASP A 121 -0.97 -24.54 -22.42
CA ASP A 121 -0.52 -23.33 -23.13
C ASP A 121 -1.38 -22.11 -22.76
N GLY A 122 -0.75 -21.12 -22.13
CA GLY A 122 -1.38 -19.91 -21.64
C GLY A 122 -2.35 -20.10 -20.46
N LYS A 123 -2.43 -21.28 -19.84
CA LYS A 123 -3.31 -21.51 -18.67
C LYS A 123 -2.49 -21.82 -17.44
N ALA A 124 -2.70 -21.05 -16.37
CA ALA A 124 -2.02 -21.24 -15.10
C ALA A 124 -2.99 -21.55 -13.96
N GLU A 125 -2.48 -22.27 -12.97
CA GLU A 125 -3.07 -22.42 -11.65
C GLU A 125 -2.26 -21.64 -10.62
N VAL A 126 -2.94 -20.98 -9.69
CA VAL A 126 -2.34 -20.26 -8.56
C VAL A 126 -3.06 -20.68 -7.29
N GLN A 127 -2.33 -21.35 -6.39
CA GLN A 127 -2.82 -21.72 -5.07
C GLN A 127 -2.62 -20.56 -4.10
N LEU A 128 -3.73 -20.16 -3.47
CA LEU A 128 -3.75 -19.09 -2.49
C LEU A 128 -3.58 -19.67 -1.07
N PRO A 129 -2.76 -19.04 -0.21
CA PRO A 129 -2.66 -19.44 1.18
C PRO A 129 -3.97 -19.10 1.93
N PRO A 130 -4.29 -19.79 3.03
CA PRO A 130 -5.52 -19.54 3.79
C PRO A 130 -5.79 -18.10 4.14
N LYS A 131 -4.76 -17.38 4.61
CA LYS A 131 -4.84 -15.95 4.93
C LYS A 131 -5.29 -15.06 3.78
N ALA A 132 -5.08 -15.47 2.53
CA ALA A 132 -5.42 -14.67 1.35
C ALA A 132 -6.90 -14.79 0.97
N TYR A 133 -7.47 -16.00 1.01
CA TYR A 133 -8.84 -16.22 0.56
C TYR A 133 -9.91 -15.96 1.62
N VAL A 134 -9.56 -15.94 2.91
CA VAL A 134 -10.49 -15.62 4.02
C VAL A 134 -10.79 -14.12 4.16
N LEU A 135 -10.07 -13.26 3.45
CA LEU A 135 -10.30 -11.83 3.47
C LEU A 135 -11.67 -11.48 2.87
N ARG A 136 -12.36 -10.49 3.46
CA ARG A 136 -13.68 -10.04 2.97
C ARG A 136 -13.63 -9.51 1.53
N ASP A 137 -12.49 -8.96 1.14
CA ASP A 137 -12.21 -8.37 -0.16
C ASP A 137 -11.44 -9.32 -1.10
N SER A 138 -11.34 -10.62 -0.76
CA SER A 138 -10.58 -11.61 -1.54
C SER A 138 -11.03 -11.68 -3.00
N TYR A 139 -12.34 -11.60 -3.24
CA TYR A 139 -12.89 -11.58 -4.60
C TYR A 139 -12.41 -10.35 -5.40
N SER A 140 -12.50 -9.14 -4.84
CA SER A 140 -12.00 -7.93 -5.50
C SER A 140 -10.50 -8.01 -5.78
N ARG A 141 -9.71 -8.59 -4.87
CA ARG A 141 -8.27 -8.80 -5.06
C ARG A 141 -7.97 -9.76 -6.23
N LYS A 142 -8.79 -10.80 -6.45
CA LYS A 142 -8.69 -11.65 -7.66
C LYS A 142 -8.94 -10.83 -8.94
N ILE A 143 -9.97 -9.98 -8.95
CA ILE A 143 -10.29 -9.15 -10.12
C ILE A 143 -9.17 -8.15 -10.43
N SER A 144 -8.61 -7.52 -9.40
CA SER A 144 -7.45 -6.63 -9.53
C SER A 144 -6.22 -7.38 -10.06
N SER A 145 -5.96 -8.59 -9.52
CA SER A 145 -4.89 -9.47 -9.99
C SER A 145 -5.06 -9.79 -11.48
N LEU A 146 -6.25 -10.21 -11.90
CA LEU A 146 -6.56 -10.51 -13.31
C LEU A 146 -6.32 -9.30 -14.21
N SER A 147 -6.69 -8.10 -13.77
CA SER A 147 -6.48 -6.86 -14.53
C SER A 147 -4.99 -6.58 -14.77
N LEU A 148 -4.14 -6.80 -13.75
CA LEU A 148 -2.69 -6.67 -13.88
C LEU A 148 -2.07 -7.79 -14.73
N ILE A 149 -2.54 -9.03 -14.56
CA ILE A 149 -2.11 -10.17 -15.38
C ILE A 149 -2.40 -9.90 -16.86
N MET A 150 -3.61 -9.46 -17.21
CA MET A 150 -3.97 -9.09 -18.60
C MET A 150 -3.12 -7.95 -19.15
N ARG A 151 -2.71 -7.01 -18.28
CA ARG A 151 -1.87 -5.88 -18.67
C ARG A 151 -0.44 -6.33 -18.98
N HIS A 152 0.14 -7.17 -18.12
CA HIS A 152 1.57 -7.45 -18.11
C HIS A 152 1.97 -8.82 -18.69
N LEU A 153 1.07 -9.81 -18.73
CA LEU A 153 1.34 -11.19 -19.16
C LEU A 153 0.50 -11.55 -20.39
N LYS A 154 0.95 -11.11 -21.58
CA LYS A 154 0.19 -11.25 -22.84
C LYS A 154 -0.03 -12.68 -23.32
N GLY A 155 0.80 -13.63 -22.85
CA GLY A 155 0.64 -15.06 -23.17
C GLY A 155 -0.43 -15.79 -22.35
N VAL A 156 -0.95 -15.16 -21.28
CA VAL A 156 -1.91 -15.79 -20.37
C VAL A 156 -3.33 -15.69 -20.92
N LYS A 157 -3.93 -16.86 -21.18
CA LYS A 157 -5.30 -17.08 -21.64
C LYS A 157 -6.27 -17.34 -20.49
N ALA A 158 -5.80 -18.00 -19.42
CA ALA A 158 -6.63 -18.27 -18.23
C ALA A 158 -5.79 -18.41 -16.96
N VAL A 159 -6.36 -18.01 -15.83
CA VAL A 159 -5.80 -18.24 -14.49
C VAL A 159 -6.87 -18.87 -13.62
N ARG A 160 -6.56 -19.99 -12.97
CA ARG A 160 -7.39 -20.64 -11.98
C ARG A 160 -6.82 -20.37 -10.60
N PHE A 161 -7.56 -19.65 -9.77
CA PHE A 161 -7.25 -19.53 -8.35
C PHE A 161 -7.76 -20.77 -7.61
N ILE A 162 -6.89 -21.38 -6.81
CA ILE A 162 -7.18 -22.57 -6.01
C ILE A 162 -7.20 -22.18 -4.54
N GLU A 163 -8.28 -22.54 -3.86
CA GLU A 163 -8.50 -22.31 -2.43
C GLU A 163 -8.80 -23.67 -1.80
N GLU A 164 -8.09 -24.01 -0.74
CA GLU A 164 -8.20 -25.30 -0.07
C GLU A 164 -8.69 -25.10 1.35
N PHE A 165 -9.82 -25.70 1.70
CA PHE A 165 -10.43 -25.62 3.03
C PHE A 165 -10.34 -26.98 3.71
N ASP A 166 -9.55 -27.07 4.78
CA ASP A 166 -9.46 -28.27 5.59
C ASP A 166 -10.77 -28.51 6.34
N ILE A 167 -11.34 -29.72 6.16
CA ILE A 167 -12.47 -30.18 6.96
C ILE A 167 -11.90 -30.92 8.18
N PRO A 168 -12.05 -30.38 9.41
CA PRO A 168 -11.60 -31.09 10.59
C PRO A 168 -12.34 -32.42 10.71
N LYS A 169 -11.60 -33.52 10.92
CA LYS A 169 -12.22 -34.82 11.21
C LYS A 169 -12.98 -34.68 12.53
N SER A 170 -14.28 -34.96 12.51
CA SER A 170 -15.06 -35.04 13.74
C SER A 170 -14.47 -36.13 14.62
N ASP A 171 -13.89 -35.78 15.77
CA ASP A 171 -13.75 -36.75 16.84
C ASP A 171 -15.17 -37.18 17.21
N GLN A 172 -15.58 -38.37 16.76
CA GLN A 172 -16.78 -39.04 17.22
C GLN A 172 -16.59 -39.38 18.70
N LYS A 173 -16.90 -38.42 19.56
CA LYS A 173 -17.36 -38.66 20.93
C LYS A 173 -18.53 -37.71 21.23
N LEU A 174 -19.63 -37.89 20.51
CA LEU A 174 -20.93 -37.78 21.18
C LEU A 174 -21.18 -39.12 21.88
N THR A 175 -20.52 -39.30 23.03
CA THR A 175 -20.90 -40.32 24.00
C THR A 175 -22.17 -39.88 24.72
N SER A 176 -23.21 -40.67 24.47
CA SER A 176 -24.38 -40.99 25.33
C SER A 176 -25.44 -39.91 25.54
#